data_AF-A0A1Y2E4N2-F1
#
_entry.id   AF-A0A1Y2E4N2-F1
#
_cell.length_a   1.000
_cell.length_b   1.000
_cell.length_c   1.000
_cell.angle_alpha   90.00
_cell.angle_beta   90.00
_cell.angle_gamma   90.00
#
_symmetry.space_group_name_H-M   'P 1'
#
loop_
_entity.id
_entity.type
_entity.pdbx_description
1 polymer ?
#
loop_
_entity_poly.entity_id
_entity_poly.type
_entity_poly.pdbx_seq_one_letter_code
_entity_poly.pdbx_strand_id
1 'polypeptide(L)'
;RRKTDFWGPVSNFGIPVAAVMDTQKSPDLISGQMTFALCIYSATFMRYSMAVTPANYLLFGCHFINEAAQLTQGYRYLNWHNWGGKEKAAAYGAVDQAKDKIVAAGDKVKEAVSK
;
A
#
# COMPACT_ATOMS: atom_id res chain seq x y z
N ARG A 1 28.69 21.74 12.79
CA ARG A 1 27.43 22.41 13.17
C ARG A 1 26.28 21.46 12.88
N ARG A 2 25.72 20.81 13.92
CA ARG A 2 24.65 19.83 13.78
C ARG A 2 23.34 20.60 13.74
N LYS A 3 22.80 20.88 12.55
CA LYS A 3 21.40 21.28 12.48
C LYS A 3 20.59 20.01 12.71
N THR A 4 19.92 19.93 13.86
CA THR A 4 18.72 19.14 13.96
C THR A 4 17.68 19.83 13.08
N ASP A 5 17.80 19.64 11.77
CA ASP A 5 16.84 20.17 10.83
C ASP A 5 15.51 19.51 11.17
N PHE A 6 14.50 20.32 11.44
CA PHE A 6 13.10 19.93 11.61
C PHE A 6 12.67 18.84 10.60
N TRP A 7 13.27 18.86 9.41
CA TRP A 7 13.10 17.93 8.31
C TRP A 7 13.63 16.50 8.54
N GLY A 8 14.57 16.28 9.46
CA GLY A 8 15.13 14.95 9.76
C GLY A 8 14.06 13.98 10.31
N PRO A 9 13.36 14.33 11.40
CA PRO A 9 12.21 13.56 11.88
C PRO A 9 11.08 13.46 10.84
N VAL A 10 10.77 14.55 10.13
CA VAL A 10 9.71 14.57 9.11
C VAL A 10 10.01 13.61 7.95
N SER A 11 11.26 13.51 7.50
CA SER A 11 11.68 12.56 6.47
C SER A 11 11.63 11.11 6.98
N ASN A 12 12.03 10.89 8.24
CA ASN A 12 12.06 9.57 8.86
C ASN A 12 10.66 8.97 9.13
N PHE A 13 9.64 9.81 9.35
CA PHE A 13 8.28 9.35 9.67
C PHE A 13 7.24 9.66 8.58
N GLY A 14 7.40 10.74 7.81
CA GLY A 14 6.45 11.14 6.77
C GLY A 14 6.54 10.31 5.49
N ILE A 15 7.76 9.91 5.08
CA ILE A 15 7.96 9.09 3.87
C ILE A 15 7.37 7.68 4.04
N PRO A 16 7.58 6.97 5.17
CA PRO A 16 6.91 5.71 5.47
C PRO A 16 5.38 5.79 5.42
N VAL A 17 4.80 6.84 6.02
CA VAL A 17 3.34 7.01 6.07
C VAL A 17 2.79 7.25 4.66
N ALA A 18 3.45 8.09 3.86
CA ALA A 18 3.05 8.32 2.47
C ALA A 18 3.13 7.04 1.63
N ALA A 19 4.17 6.21 1.81
CA ALA A 19 4.32 4.94 1.11
C ALA A 19 3.21 3.94 1.48
N VAL A 20 2.86 3.86 2.76
CA VAL A 20 1.74 3.02 3.23
C VAL A 20 0.40 3.54 2.67
N MET A 21 0.18 4.85 2.64
CA MET A 21 -1.04 5.42 2.06
C MET A 21 -1.13 5.20 0.55
N ASP A 22 -0.01 5.19 -0.17
CA ASP A 22 0.01 4.89 -1.62
C ASP A 22 -0.44 3.44 -1.89
N THR A 23 -0.21 2.51 -0.95
CA THR A 23 -0.70 1.13 -1.08
C THR A 23 -2.22 1.04 -1.14
N GLN A 24 -2.98 2.06 -0.71
CA GLN A 24 -4.44 2.03 -0.70
C GLN A 24 -5.08 2.43 -2.04
N LYS A 25 -4.29 2.87 -3.03
CA LYS A 25 -4.82 3.25 -4.35
C LYS A 25 -5.32 2.02 -5.15
N SER A 26 -6.30 2.26 -6.02
CA SER A 26 -6.96 1.22 -6.81
C SER A 26 -5.96 0.42 -7.65
N PRO A 27 -6.00 -0.93 -7.60
CA PRO A 27 -5.02 -1.80 -8.25
C PRO A 27 -5.00 -1.73 -9.79
N ASP A 28 -6.03 -1.14 -10.42
CA ASP A 28 -6.07 -0.88 -11.87
C ASP A 28 -5.13 0.25 -12.33
N LEU A 29 -4.66 1.12 -11.42
CA LEU A 29 -3.72 2.20 -11.74
C LEU A 29 -2.24 1.82 -11.52
N ILE A 30 -1.98 0.58 -11.08
CA ILE A 30 -0.62 0.14 -10.75
C ILE A 30 0.11 -0.28 -12.04
N SER A 31 1.21 0.40 -12.35
CA SER A 31 2.13 0.02 -13.44
C SER A 31 3.19 -0.95 -12.91
N GLY A 32 3.11 -2.23 -13.29
CA GLY A 32 4.07 -3.25 -12.85
C GLY A 32 5.52 -2.95 -13.24
N GLN A 33 5.75 -2.35 -14.42
CA GLN A 33 7.09 -1.94 -14.87
C GLN A 33 7.68 -0.84 -13.97
N MET A 34 6.86 0.12 -13.56
CA MET A 34 7.28 1.19 -12.65
C MET A 34 7.56 0.66 -11.25
N THR A 35 6.71 -0.21 -10.72
CA THR A 35 6.92 -0.86 -9.41
C THR A 35 8.23 -1.65 -9.40
N PHE A 36 8.51 -2.41 -10.45
CA PHE A 36 9.75 -3.17 -10.56
C PHE A 36 10.99 -2.27 -10.63
N ALA A 37 10.93 -1.20 -11.44
CA ALA A 37 12.02 -0.23 -11.52
C ALA A 37 12.29 0.45 -10.17
N LEU A 38 11.24 0.79 -9.41
CA LEU A 38 11.36 1.41 -8.09
C LEU A 38 11.89 0.44 -7.01
N CYS A 39 11.58 -0.86 -7.11
CA CYS A 39 12.21 -1.88 -6.27
C CYS A 39 13.72 -1.97 -6.51
N ILE A 40 14.16 -2.04 -7.77
CA ILE A 40 15.60 -2.09 -8.11
C ILE A 40 16.32 -0.82 -7.62
N TYR A 41 15.69 0.34 -7.85
CA TYR A 41 16.21 1.61 -7.36
C TYR A 41 16.37 1.59 -5.83
N SER A 42 15.34 1.20 -5.08
CA SER A 42 15.38 1.15 -3.62
C SER A 42 16.42 0.15 -3.10
N ALA A 43 16.52 -1.04 -3.69
CA ALA A 43 17.53 -2.05 -3.33
C ALA A 43 18.97 -1.53 -3.52
N THR A 44 19.21 -0.79 -4.61
CA THR A 44 20.51 -0.17 -4.89
C THR A 44 20.86 0.86 -3.81
N PHE A 45 19.90 1.70 -3.42
CA PHE A 45 20.10 2.71 -2.38
C PHE A 45 20.28 2.12 -0.97
N MET A 46 19.60 1.02 -0.66
CA MET A 46 19.83 0.27 0.58
C MET A 46 21.23 -0.35 0.64
N ARG A 47 21.74 -0.89 -0.48
CA ARG A 47 23.12 -1.39 -0.52
C ARG A 47 24.13 -0.26 -0.36
N TYR A 48 23.89 0.87 -1.01
CA TYR A 48 24.74 2.06 -0.88
C TYR A 48 24.77 2.58 0.56
N SER A 49 23.62 2.71 1.23
CA SER A 49 23.53 3.27 2.59
C SER A 49 24.31 2.47 3.64
N MET A 50 24.46 1.16 3.42
CA MET A 50 25.26 0.27 4.26
C MET A 50 26.75 0.22 3.86
N ALA A 51 27.08 0.59 2.62
CA ALA A 51 28.45 0.58 2.10
C ALA A 51 29.21 1.89 2.35
N VAL A 52 28.52 3.02 2.58
CA VAL A 52 29.18 4.29 2.94
C VAL A 52 29.69 4.27 4.38
N THR A 53 30.82 4.95 4.66
CA THR A 53 31.36 5.08 6.02
C THR A 53 31.33 6.54 6.48
N PRO A 54 30.72 6.85 7.64
CA PRO A 54 29.95 5.94 8.51
C PRO A 54 28.61 5.54 7.88
N ALA A 55 28.14 4.31 8.15
CA ALA A 55 26.90 3.77 7.59
C ALA A 55 25.67 4.61 7.94
N ASN A 56 24.76 4.76 6.97
CA ASN A 56 23.58 5.62 7.08
C ASN A 56 22.28 4.80 7.22
N TYR A 57 21.97 4.41 8.45
CA TYR A 57 20.79 3.59 8.77
C TYR A 57 19.44 4.29 8.54
N LEU A 58 19.40 5.63 8.55
CA LEU A 58 18.15 6.37 8.27
C LEU A 58 17.77 6.25 6.80
N LEU A 59 18.75 6.39 5.91
CA LEU A 59 18.55 6.18 4.47
C LEU A 59 18.15 4.73 4.19
N PHE A 60 18.79 3.77 4.87
CA PHE A 60 18.38 2.36 4.81
C PHE A 60 16.92 2.15 5.22
N GLY A 61 16.51 2.63 6.40
CA GLY A 61 15.16 2.44 6.91
C GLY A 61 14.08 3.06 6.02
N CYS A 62 14.34 4.26 5.49
CA CYS A 62 13.45 4.93 4.55
C CYS A 62 13.23 4.10 3.26
N HIS A 63 14.31 3.64 2.62
CA HIS A 63 14.21 2.84 1.40
C HIS A 63 13.64 1.44 1.65
N PHE A 64 13.90 0.86 2.83
CA PHE A 64 13.32 -0.43 3.21
C PHE A 64 11.79 -0.35 3.35
N ILE A 65 11.28 0.69 4.02
CA ILE A 65 9.83 0.85 4.17
C ILE A 65 9.17 1.17 2.82
N ASN A 66 9.82 1.99 1.99
CA ASN A 66 9.34 2.30 0.65
C ASN A 66 9.30 1.04 -0.23
N GLU A 67 10.34 0.22 -0.21
CA GLU A 67 10.40 -1.05 -0.94
C GLU A 67 9.34 -2.04 -0.44
N ALA A 68 9.14 -2.17 0.89
CA ALA A 68 8.12 -3.04 1.45
C ALA A 68 6.70 -2.64 0.99
N ALA A 69 6.40 -1.34 0.94
CA ALA A 69 5.15 -0.82 0.39
C ALA A 69 5.02 -1.13 -1.11
N GLN A 70 6.10 -0.94 -1.88
CA GLN A 70 6.15 -1.20 -3.32
C GLN A 70 5.98 -2.68 -3.65
N LEU A 71 6.62 -3.58 -2.90
CA LEU A 71 6.47 -5.03 -3.04
C LEU A 71 5.06 -5.48 -2.69
N THR A 72 4.44 -4.86 -1.69
CA THR A 72 3.03 -5.12 -1.35
C THR A 72 2.10 -4.69 -2.50
N GLN A 73 2.31 -3.51 -3.08
CA GLN A 73 1.58 -3.06 -4.27
C GLN A 73 1.82 -3.98 -5.49
N GLY A 74 3.07 -4.39 -5.71
CA GLY A 74 3.43 -5.32 -6.78
C GLY A 74 2.79 -6.69 -6.63
N TYR A 75 2.75 -7.21 -5.40
CA TYR A 75 2.04 -8.45 -5.08
C TYR A 75 0.53 -8.31 -5.34
N ARG A 76 -0.08 -7.20 -4.92
CA ARG A 76 -1.49 -6.92 -5.21
C ARG A 76 -1.76 -6.83 -6.72
N TYR A 77 -0.87 -6.21 -7.48
CA TYR A 77 -0.95 -6.13 -8.94
C TYR A 77 -0.87 -7.51 -9.60
N LEU A 78 0.10 -8.34 -9.20
CA LEU A 78 0.25 -9.71 -9.71
C LEU A 78 -0.95 -10.58 -9.36
N ASN A 79 -1.46 -10.47 -8.13
CA ASN A 79 -2.66 -11.17 -7.70
C ASN A 79 -3.88 -10.74 -8.54
N TRP A 80 -4.04 -9.44 -8.79
CA TRP A 80 -5.15 -8.88 -9.57
C TRP A 80 -5.09 -9.26 -11.06
N HIS A 81 -3.93 -9.08 -11.71
CA HIS A 81 -3.78 -9.22 -13.16
C HIS A 81 -3.39 -10.63 -13.63
N ASN A 82 -2.64 -11.40 -12.84
CA ASN A 82 -2.07 -12.68 -13.27
C ASN A 82 -2.58 -13.91 -12.50
N TRP A 83 -3.14 -13.76 -11.29
CA TRP A 83 -3.60 -14.89 -10.46
C TRP A 83 -5.11 -14.92 -10.16
N GLY A 84 -5.93 -14.34 -11.04
CA GLY A 84 -7.40 -14.41 -10.93
C GLY A 84 -7.99 -13.57 -9.79
N GLY A 85 -7.23 -12.62 -9.25
CA GLY A 85 -7.71 -11.68 -8.23
C GLY A 85 -8.82 -10.77 -8.74
N LYS A 86 -8.86 -10.46 -10.05
CA LYS A 86 -9.97 -9.74 -10.70
C LYS A 86 -11.31 -10.45 -10.51
N GLU A 87 -11.36 -11.76 -10.73
CA GLU A 87 -12.61 -12.53 -10.55
C GLU A 87 -13.00 -12.62 -9.06
N LYS A 88 -12.02 -12.85 -8.17
CA LYS A 88 -12.28 -12.93 -6.73
C LYS A 88 -12.74 -11.60 -6.14
N ALA A 89 -12.22 -10.48 -6.61
CA ALA A 89 -12.64 -9.15 -6.15
C ALA A 89 -14.02 -8.75 -6.69
N ALA A 90 -14.33 -9.10 -7.94
CA ALA A 90 -15.69 -8.95 -8.48
C ALA A 90 -16.69 -9.80 -7.68
N ALA A 91 -16.32 -11.03 -7.31
CA ALA A 91 -17.14 -11.89 -6.47
C ALA A 91 -17.31 -11.32 -5.04
N TYR A 92 -16.25 -10.82 -4.41
CA TYR A 92 -16.34 -10.17 -3.10
C TYR A 92 -17.20 -8.90 -3.12
N GLY A 93 -17.05 -8.05 -4.15
CA GLY A 93 -17.88 -6.85 -4.30
C GLY A 93 -19.36 -7.16 -4.55
N ALA A 94 -19.66 -8.22 -5.31
CA ALA A 94 -21.02 -8.70 -5.50
C ALA A 94 -21.63 -9.25 -4.19
N VAL A 95 -20.82 -9.95 -3.37
CA VAL A 95 -21.25 -10.50 -2.08
C VAL A 95 -21.48 -9.39 -1.05
N ASP A 96 -20.66 -8.34 -1.00
CA ASP A 96 -20.88 -7.19 -0.11
C ASP A 96 -22.12 -6.39 -0.52
N GLN A 97 -22.29 -6.11 -1.81
CA GLN A 97 -23.50 -5.44 -2.30
C GLN A 97 -24.76 -6.26 -2.04
N ALA A 98 -24.68 -7.60 -2.10
CA ALA A 98 -25.78 -8.48 -1.74
C ALA A 98 -26.07 -8.44 -0.23
N LYS A 99 -25.04 -8.47 0.62
CA LYS A 99 -25.19 -8.32 2.08
C LYS A 99 -25.82 -6.98 2.46
N ASP A 100 -25.35 -5.88 1.89
CA ASP A 100 -25.89 -4.54 2.16
C ASP A 100 -27.36 -4.43 1.76
N LYS A 101 -27.75 -5.00 0.61
CA LYS A 101 -29.14 -5.06 0.17
C LYS A 101 -30.02 -5.93 1.07
N ILE A 102 -29.51 -7.07 1.54
CA ILE A 102 -30.22 -7.97 2.46
C ILE A 102 -30.41 -7.31 3.83
N VAL A 103 -29.40 -6.62 4.35
CA VAL A 103 -29.48 -5.86 5.60
C VAL A 103 -30.50 -4.73 5.47
N ALA A 104 -30.41 -3.92 4.41
CA ALA A 104 -31.35 -2.83 4.16
C ALA A 104 -32.79 -3.31 3.94
N ALA A 105 -32.98 -4.48 3.32
CA ALA A 105 -34.30 -5.11 3.20
C ALA A 105 -34.81 -5.64 4.55
N GLY A 106 -33.94 -6.26 5.35
CA GLY A 106 -34.25 -6.74 6.69
C GLY A 106 -34.67 -5.62 7.65
N ASP A 107 -34.01 -4.46 7.58
CA ASP A 107 -34.35 -3.30 8.40
C ASP A 107 -35.70 -2.70 8.00
N LYS A 108 -35.99 -2.60 6.69
CA LYS A 108 -37.31 -2.16 6.20
C LYS A 108 -38.44 -3.11 6.59
N VAL A 109 -38.18 -4.42 6.58
CA VAL A 109 -39.17 -5.43 7.00
C VAL A 109 -39.41 -5.34 8.51
N LYS A 110 -38.37 -5.14 9.32
CA LYS A 110 -38.54 -4.92 10.77
C LYS A 110 -39.33 -3.65 11.09
N GLU A 111 -39.06 -2.56 10.39
CA GLU A 111 -39.75 -1.28 10.56
C GLU A 111 -41.23 -1.35 10.13
N ALA A 112 -41.54 -2.13 9.08
CA ALA A 112 -42.91 -2.36 8.63
C ALA A 112 -43.71 -3.31 9.54
N VAL A 113 -43.04 -4.22 10.26
CA VAL A 113 -43.68 -5.19 11.17
C VAL A 113 -43.85 -4.61 12.59
N SER A 114 -43.10 -3.56 12.95
CA SER A 114 -43.25 -2.88 14.24
C SER A 114 -44.27 -1.72 14.22
N LYS A 115 -45.01 -1.54 13.13
CA LYS A 115 -45.99 -0.48 12.93
C LYS A 115 -47.38 -1.06 12.74
#